data_AF-A0A2W1AZR3-F1
#
_entry.id   AF-A0A2W1AZR3-F1
#
_cell.length_a   1.000
_cell.length_b   1.000
_cell.length_c   1.000
_cell.angle_alpha   90.00
_cell.angle_beta   90.00
_cell.angle_gamma   90.00
#
_symmetry.space_group_name_H-M   'P 1'
#
loop_
_entity.id
_entity.type
_entity.pdbx_description
1 polymer ?
#
loop_
_entity_poly.entity_id
_entity_poly.type
_entity_poly.pdbx_seq_one_letter_code
_entity_poly.pdbx_strand_id
1 'polypeptide(L)'
;MGDRQYYAERAGEVDSGRDLEALQTAVLLVFEDLEEAGFFQVHFGYECIDAGFVAGSLGGRADQWAFIRTQVRFWPMREHFVGLHEAGTLTAIEFLHDHCSKPVESGFHSYGDCGLHVDSGDDAAGAAEFRRGANPYLARYSSGFELHENGEIWAASPPGLEPPKVPETGDIVIDERVQSAISRYARFGATPDDKRHAIRDLADILEQLRATIGTQLPSKAEARLFEIANDFGIRHLNESQKTDYKPEWLDWIFRSFLNSVNMSLTTLVQSKEYEVTRCPACRQVSLRGDSVVDVDKDGPYATDYTLCTNCGWTSL
;
A
#
# COMPACT_ATOMS: atom_id res chain seq x y z
N MET A 1 2.82 15.54 13.97
CA MET A 1 2.02 16.78 14.14
C MET A 1 0.61 16.53 13.63
N GLY A 2 -0.43 17.09 14.27
CA GLY A 2 -1.82 16.83 13.87
C GLY A 2 -2.17 17.50 12.53
N ASP A 3 -3.01 16.83 11.74
CA ASP A 3 -3.44 17.20 10.38
C ASP A 3 -4.48 18.34 10.37
N ARG A 4 -4.27 19.37 11.19
CA ARG A 4 -5.19 20.50 11.29
C ARG A 4 -4.80 21.55 10.24
N GLN A 5 -5.66 21.77 9.26
CA GLN A 5 -5.56 22.94 8.39
C GLN A 5 -5.60 24.23 9.23
N TYR A 6 -4.66 25.14 8.99
CA TYR A 6 -4.60 26.43 9.69
C TYR A 6 -5.50 27.47 9.01
N TYR A 7 -5.72 28.62 9.66
CA TYR A 7 -6.78 29.57 9.27
C TYR A 7 -6.70 30.01 7.80
N ALA A 8 -5.52 30.39 7.32
CA ALA A 8 -5.35 30.87 5.95
C ALA A 8 -5.70 29.81 4.90
N GLU A 9 -5.35 28.54 5.16
CA GLU A 9 -5.71 27.41 4.28
C GLU A 9 -7.23 27.20 4.29
N ARG A 10 -7.86 27.22 5.46
CA ARG A 10 -9.33 27.09 5.57
C ARG A 10 -10.08 28.28 4.96
N ALA A 11 -9.47 29.46 4.95
CA ALA A 11 -10.02 30.67 4.36
C ALA A 11 -9.76 30.76 2.85
N GLY A 12 -8.96 29.85 2.27
CA GLY A 12 -8.57 29.89 0.85
C GLY A 12 -7.68 31.08 0.50
N GLU A 13 -6.99 31.66 1.49
CA GLU A 13 -6.12 32.84 1.31
C GLU A 13 -4.69 32.48 0.91
N VAL A 14 -4.33 31.20 1.05
CA VAL A 14 -3.06 30.64 0.57
C VAL A 14 -3.36 29.48 -0.34
N ASP A 15 -2.53 29.32 -1.38
CA ASP A 15 -2.53 28.08 -2.13
C ASP A 15 -2.04 26.98 -1.18
N SER A 16 -2.88 25.97 -0.96
CA SER A 16 -2.51 24.78 -0.19
C SER A 16 -1.52 23.89 -0.95
N GLY A 17 -1.43 24.08 -2.28
CA GLY A 17 -0.44 23.45 -3.15
C GLY A 17 0.96 23.93 -2.80
N ARG A 18 1.77 23.07 -2.20
CA ARG A 18 3.20 23.31 -2.07
C ARG A 18 3.87 23.13 -3.43
N ASP A 19 4.81 24.01 -3.75
CA ASP A 19 5.73 23.78 -4.84
C ASP A 19 6.74 22.68 -4.48
N LEU A 20 7.55 22.27 -5.46
CA LEU A 20 8.48 21.17 -5.30
C LEU A 20 9.58 21.48 -4.28
N GLU A 21 10.03 22.73 -4.22
CA GLU A 21 11.06 23.17 -3.27
C GLU A 21 10.54 23.13 -1.82
N ALA A 22 9.29 23.53 -1.60
CA ALA A 22 8.63 23.43 -0.30
C ALA A 22 8.38 21.97 0.13
N LEU A 23 8.09 21.06 -0.81
CA LEU A 23 8.06 19.62 -0.54
C LEU A 23 9.45 19.11 -0.14
N GLN A 24 10.47 19.42 -0.93
CA GLN A 24 11.86 19.00 -0.67
C GLN A 24 12.35 19.48 0.69
N THR A 25 12.10 20.74 1.02
CA THR A 25 12.47 21.31 2.32
C THR A 25 11.76 20.58 3.46
N ALA A 26 10.46 20.29 3.33
CA ALA A 26 9.70 19.62 4.37
C ALA A 26 10.11 18.16 4.57
N VAL A 27 10.38 17.43 3.49
CA VAL A 27 10.88 16.05 3.56
C VAL A 27 12.30 16.00 4.11
N LEU A 28 13.15 16.98 3.78
CA LEU A 28 14.49 17.07 4.36
C LEU A 28 14.41 17.21 5.88
N LEU A 29 13.51 18.03 6.41
CA LEU A 29 13.29 18.13 7.86
C LEU A 29 12.87 16.79 8.48
N VAL A 30 11.97 16.05 7.83
CA VAL A 30 11.57 14.70 8.29
C VAL A 30 12.77 13.74 8.29
N PHE A 31 13.60 13.80 7.24
CA PHE A 31 14.82 13.00 7.15
C PHE A 31 15.78 13.35 8.29
N GLU A 32 16.02 14.64 8.56
CA GLU A 32 16.95 15.09 9.60
C GLU A 32 16.51 14.64 11.00
N ASP A 33 15.22 14.78 11.32
CA ASP A 33 14.66 14.31 12.60
C ASP A 33 14.87 12.79 12.79
N LEU A 34 14.69 12.01 11.73
CA LEU A 34 14.84 10.55 11.76
C LEU A 34 16.31 10.10 11.72
N GLU A 35 17.16 10.83 11.00
CA GLU A 35 18.61 10.62 10.97
C GLU A 35 19.22 10.80 12.36
N GLU A 36 18.87 11.90 13.06
CA GLU A 36 19.32 12.15 14.43
C GLU A 36 18.84 11.05 15.39
N ALA A 37 17.62 10.55 15.18
CA ALA A 37 17.07 9.43 15.93
C ALA A 37 17.63 8.06 15.52
N GLY A 38 18.55 7.98 14.55
CA GLY A 38 19.25 6.75 14.15
C GLY A 38 18.53 5.88 13.12
N PHE A 39 17.41 6.33 12.54
CA PHE A 39 16.56 5.48 11.69
C PHE A 39 17.24 5.02 10.40
N PHE A 40 18.30 5.69 9.96
CA PHE A 40 19.00 5.34 8.73
C PHE A 40 20.30 4.54 8.99
N GLN A 41 20.73 4.39 10.25
CA GLN A 41 22.03 3.80 10.57
C GLN A 41 22.15 2.31 10.23
N VAL A 42 21.06 1.55 10.36
CA VAL A 42 21.03 0.11 10.01
C VAL A 42 21.44 -0.12 8.56
N HIS A 43 21.00 0.75 7.66
CA HIS A 43 21.25 0.61 6.23
C HIS A 43 22.44 1.42 5.74
N PHE A 44 22.54 2.68 6.14
CA PHE A 44 23.57 3.62 5.66
C PHE A 44 24.85 3.57 6.50
N GLY A 45 24.83 2.99 7.69
CA GLY A 45 25.95 3.02 8.63
C GLY A 45 26.02 4.32 9.42
N TYR A 46 27.08 4.45 10.22
CA TYR A 46 27.35 5.62 11.06
C TYR A 46 28.86 5.82 11.25
N GLU A 47 29.25 7.02 11.66
CA GLU A 47 30.63 7.34 12.00
C GLU A 47 30.88 7.13 13.49
N CYS A 48 31.97 6.45 13.83
CA CYS A 48 32.40 6.23 15.20
C CYS A 48 33.83 6.75 15.40
N ILE A 49 34.07 7.50 16.47
CA ILE A 49 35.42 8.03 16.76
C ILE A 49 36.46 6.94 16.99
N ASP A 50 36.05 5.77 17.50
CA ASP A 50 36.95 4.65 17.80
C ASP A 50 37.16 3.70 16.61
N ALA A 51 36.14 3.56 15.76
CA ALA A 51 36.11 2.57 14.67
C ALA A 51 36.15 3.18 13.26
N GLY A 52 36.05 4.51 13.14
CA GLY A 52 35.73 5.19 11.89
C GLY A 52 34.33 4.86 11.41
N PHE A 53 34.14 4.85 10.10
CA PHE A 53 32.87 4.50 9.48
C PHE A 53 32.52 3.02 9.72
N VAL A 54 31.40 2.78 10.40
CA VAL A 54 30.79 1.46 10.58
C VAL A 54 29.70 1.30 9.52
N ALA A 55 29.92 0.36 8.59
CA ALA A 55 29.02 0.14 7.48
C ALA A 55 27.71 -0.52 7.90
N GLY A 56 26.58 0.03 7.43
CA GLY A 56 25.28 -0.62 7.48
C GLY A 56 25.10 -1.67 6.38
N SER A 57 23.86 -2.13 6.18
CA SER A 57 23.53 -3.17 5.21
C SER A 57 23.83 -2.79 3.74
N LEU A 58 23.93 -1.50 3.42
CA LEU A 58 24.30 -1.00 2.09
C LEU A 58 25.83 -0.92 1.87
N GLY A 59 26.62 -1.19 2.91
CA GLY A 59 28.07 -1.20 2.86
C GLY A 59 28.72 0.19 2.88
N GLY A 60 30.05 0.23 2.69
CA GLY A 60 30.89 1.43 2.78
C GLY A 60 30.66 2.52 1.72
N ARG A 61 29.74 2.31 0.77
CA ARG A 61 29.45 3.22 -0.33
C ARG A 61 27.96 3.24 -0.64
N ALA A 62 27.15 3.47 0.39
CA ALA A 62 25.70 3.53 0.31
C ALA A 62 25.22 4.56 -0.73
N ASP A 63 25.96 5.67 -0.88
CA ASP A 63 25.77 6.71 -1.91
C ASP A 63 25.78 6.13 -3.34
N GLN A 64 26.77 5.27 -3.64
CA GLN A 64 26.91 4.67 -4.97
C GLN A 64 25.87 3.59 -5.19
N TRP A 65 25.52 2.85 -4.13
CA TRP A 65 24.46 1.86 -4.21
C TRP A 65 23.11 2.52 -4.50
N ALA A 66 22.79 3.60 -3.79
CA ALA A 66 21.59 4.41 -4.02
C ALA A 66 21.55 4.93 -5.47
N PHE A 67 22.65 5.50 -5.96
CA PHE A 67 22.72 5.98 -7.34
C PHE A 67 22.55 4.86 -8.38
N ILE A 68 23.19 3.69 -8.19
CA ILE A 68 23.07 2.57 -9.14
C ILE A 68 21.62 2.07 -9.21
N ARG A 69 20.93 2.02 -8.08
CA ARG A 69 19.54 1.52 -8.00
C ARG A 69 18.53 2.50 -8.57
N THR A 70 18.72 3.79 -8.31
CA THR A 70 17.72 4.82 -8.63
C THR A 70 18.04 5.64 -9.89
N GLN A 71 19.32 5.66 -10.30
CA GLN A 71 19.87 6.60 -11.30
C GLN A 71 19.72 8.08 -10.89
N VAL A 72 19.43 8.36 -9.62
CA VAL A 72 19.25 9.71 -9.07
C VAL A 72 20.36 9.97 -8.05
N ARG A 73 21.00 11.14 -8.14
CA ARG A 73 22.01 11.57 -7.17
C ARG A 73 21.34 12.46 -6.12
N PHE A 74 20.89 11.84 -5.04
CA PHE A 74 20.26 12.54 -3.91
C PHE A 74 21.05 12.43 -2.61
N TRP A 75 22.10 11.61 -2.56
CA TRP A 75 22.93 11.40 -1.37
C TRP A 75 24.33 12.04 -1.52
N PRO A 76 24.83 12.81 -0.53
CA PRO A 76 24.22 13.08 0.78
C PRO A 76 22.96 13.95 0.71
N MET A 77 21.92 13.59 1.49
CA MET A 77 20.60 14.21 1.43
C MET A 77 20.63 15.73 1.57
N ARG A 78 21.39 16.23 2.56
CA ARG A 78 21.50 17.68 2.85
C ARG A 78 22.12 18.49 1.71
N GLU A 79 22.88 17.85 0.83
CA GLU A 79 23.60 18.51 -0.26
C GLU A 79 22.90 18.38 -1.61
N HIS A 80 22.16 17.29 -1.83
CA HIS A 80 21.71 16.90 -3.17
C HIS A 80 20.20 16.71 -3.30
N PHE A 81 19.44 16.75 -2.21
CA PHE A 81 18.01 16.52 -2.27
C PHE A 81 17.22 17.73 -2.77
N VAL A 82 17.54 18.93 -2.27
CA VAL A 82 16.93 20.18 -2.73
C VAL A 82 17.45 20.53 -4.13
N GLY A 83 16.53 20.86 -5.04
CA GLY A 83 16.86 21.16 -6.44
C GLY A 83 16.79 19.95 -7.38
N LEU A 84 16.46 18.75 -6.88
CA LEU A 84 16.07 17.63 -7.73
C LEU A 84 14.84 17.99 -8.56
N HIS A 85 14.71 17.39 -9.75
CA HIS A 85 13.45 17.41 -10.47
C HIS A 85 12.43 16.49 -9.78
N GLU A 86 11.14 16.68 -10.04
CA GLU A 86 10.04 15.98 -9.36
C GLU A 86 10.25 14.46 -9.29
N ALA A 87 10.49 13.80 -10.42
CA ALA A 87 10.72 12.35 -10.44
C ALA A 87 11.91 11.93 -9.54
N GLY A 88 12.99 12.72 -9.49
CA GLY A 88 14.14 12.44 -8.64
C GLY A 88 13.84 12.62 -7.15
N THR A 89 13.05 13.65 -6.81
CA THR A 89 12.55 13.85 -5.43
C THR A 89 11.67 12.69 -4.98
N LEU A 90 10.72 12.28 -5.80
CA LEU A 90 9.81 11.19 -5.48
C LEU A 90 10.58 9.85 -5.36
N THR A 91 11.51 9.57 -6.27
CA THR A 91 12.39 8.39 -6.16
C THR A 91 13.25 8.39 -4.90
N ALA A 92 13.80 9.55 -4.50
CA ALA A 92 14.57 9.64 -3.25
C ALA A 92 13.69 9.39 -2.02
N ILE A 93 12.43 9.83 -2.03
CA ILE A 93 11.46 9.56 -0.95
C ILE A 93 11.15 8.06 -0.84
N GLU A 94 10.85 7.39 -1.96
CA GLU A 94 10.64 5.93 -1.99
C GLU A 94 11.90 5.19 -1.49
N PHE A 95 13.07 5.64 -1.90
CA PHE A 95 14.32 5.03 -1.46
C PHE A 95 14.55 5.18 0.05
N LEU A 96 14.28 6.36 0.62
CA LEU A 96 14.39 6.58 2.06
C LEU A 96 13.41 5.72 2.83
N HIS A 97 12.17 5.59 2.34
CA HIS A 97 11.17 4.70 2.93
C HIS A 97 11.69 3.26 3.05
N ASP A 98 12.24 2.73 1.96
CA ASP A 98 12.73 1.35 1.89
C ASP A 98 13.95 1.09 2.78
N HIS A 99 14.64 2.16 3.22
CA HIS A 99 15.85 2.09 4.04
C HIS A 99 15.72 2.88 5.34
N CYS A 100 14.50 3.02 5.86
CA CYS A 100 14.21 3.62 7.15
C CYS A 100 13.86 2.52 8.15
N SER A 101 14.74 2.30 9.14
CA SER A 101 14.63 1.23 10.13
C SER A 101 14.57 1.81 11.53
N LYS A 102 13.46 1.58 12.25
CA LYS A 102 13.30 2.12 13.60
C LYS A 102 14.30 1.44 14.54
N PRO A 103 15.15 2.17 15.27
CA PRO A 103 16.11 1.54 16.18
C PRO A 103 15.41 0.70 17.26
N VAL A 104 15.89 -0.54 17.42
CA VAL A 104 15.43 -1.50 18.43
C VAL A 104 16.50 -1.65 19.51
N GLU A 105 17.74 -1.91 19.09
CA GLU A 105 18.90 -1.97 19.98
C GLU A 105 19.88 -0.86 19.58
N SER A 106 20.26 -0.04 20.55
CA SER A 106 21.18 1.07 20.33
C SER A 106 21.99 1.40 21.58
N GLY A 107 23.19 1.93 21.37
CA GLY A 107 24.07 2.45 22.40
C GLY A 107 24.40 3.92 22.16
N PHE A 108 24.26 4.77 23.18
CA PHE A 108 24.69 6.15 23.09
C PHE A 108 26.16 6.28 23.49
N HIS A 109 27.02 6.60 22.52
CA HIS A 109 28.43 6.83 22.73
C HIS A 109 28.70 8.33 22.97
N SER A 110 28.74 8.73 24.24
CA SER A 110 28.90 10.14 24.64
C SER A 110 30.32 10.71 24.48
N TYR A 111 31.33 9.87 24.25
CA TYR A 111 32.71 10.34 24.09
C TYR A 111 32.89 11.01 22.72
N GLY A 112 33.54 12.17 22.70
CA GLY A 112 33.86 12.87 21.46
C GLY A 112 32.65 13.37 20.66
N ASP A 113 31.47 13.47 21.28
CA ASP A 113 30.21 13.82 20.60
C ASP A 113 29.82 12.82 19.48
N CYS A 114 30.17 11.54 19.69
CA CYS A 114 29.96 10.46 18.71
C CYS A 114 28.47 10.17 18.47
N GLY A 115 27.68 10.13 19.55
CA GLY A 115 26.22 10.06 19.46
C GLY A 115 25.66 8.64 19.50
N LEU A 116 24.50 8.45 18.87
CA LEU A 116 23.76 7.18 18.87
C LEU A 116 24.38 6.20 17.89
N HIS A 117 24.58 4.95 18.31
CA HIS A 117 24.92 3.81 17.46
C HIS A 117 23.78 2.79 17.49
N VAL A 118 23.24 2.45 16.33
CA VAL A 118 22.15 1.47 16.22
C VAL A 118 22.72 0.12 15.81
N ASP A 119 22.45 -0.91 16.61
CA ASP A 119 22.90 -2.28 16.37
C ASP A 119 21.86 -3.07 15.56
N SER A 120 20.57 -2.83 15.81
CA SER A 120 19.46 -3.44 15.09
C SER A 120 18.23 -2.54 15.03
N GLY A 121 17.39 -2.75 14.01
CA GLY A 121 16.18 -1.96 13.79
C GLY A 121 15.02 -2.78 13.21
N ASP A 122 13.85 -2.13 13.18
CA ASP A 122 12.60 -2.62 12.62
C ASP A 122 12.22 -1.80 11.38
N ASP A 123 12.42 -2.39 10.21
CA ASP A 123 12.17 -1.75 8.90
C ASP A 123 10.69 -1.42 8.70
N ALA A 124 9.77 -2.29 9.16
CA ALA A 124 8.34 -2.04 9.01
C ALA A 124 7.89 -0.85 9.86
N ALA A 125 8.38 -0.77 11.10
CA ALA A 125 8.10 0.35 11.99
C ALA A 125 8.79 1.64 11.53
N GLY A 126 10.01 1.56 10.98
CA GLY A 126 10.74 2.70 10.44
C GLY A 126 10.09 3.27 9.19
N ALA A 127 9.70 2.41 8.24
CA ALA A 127 8.93 2.77 7.07
C ALA A 127 7.61 3.44 7.45
N ALA A 128 6.87 2.89 8.43
CA ALA A 128 5.62 3.49 8.92
C ALA A 128 5.83 4.88 9.56
N GLU A 129 6.92 5.06 10.30
CA GLU A 129 7.31 6.35 10.87
C GLU A 129 7.61 7.38 9.77
N PHE A 130 8.39 6.99 8.77
CA PHE A 130 8.74 7.85 7.65
C PHE A 130 7.51 8.27 6.84
N ARG A 131 6.60 7.32 6.52
CA ARG A 131 5.31 7.63 5.87
C ARG A 131 4.51 8.65 6.67
N ARG A 132 4.42 8.46 8.00
CA ARG A 132 3.69 9.39 8.87
C ARG A 132 4.27 10.80 8.85
N GLY A 133 5.59 10.93 8.72
CA GLY A 133 6.27 12.22 8.58
C GLY A 133 6.10 12.86 7.20
N ALA A 134 6.26 12.07 6.13
CA ALA A 134 6.29 12.55 4.74
C ALA A 134 4.90 12.79 4.12
N ASN A 135 3.92 11.93 4.39
CA ASN A 135 2.59 11.99 3.74
C ASN A 135 1.83 13.31 3.93
N PRO A 136 1.85 13.98 5.09
CA PRO A 136 1.23 15.29 5.24
C PRO A 136 1.75 16.34 4.25
N TYR A 137 3.00 16.21 3.79
CA TYR A 137 3.62 17.12 2.82
C TYR A 137 3.37 16.67 1.39
N LEU A 138 3.45 15.36 1.11
CA LEU A 138 3.09 14.79 -0.19
C LEU A 138 1.63 15.08 -0.56
N ALA A 139 0.71 14.97 0.39
CA ALA A 139 -0.72 15.23 0.18
C ALA A 139 -1.02 16.69 -0.22
N ARG A 140 -0.11 17.61 0.12
CA ARG A 140 -0.21 19.04 -0.20
C ARG A 140 0.59 19.44 -1.43
N TYR A 141 1.42 18.56 -1.97
CA TYR A 141 2.24 18.86 -3.14
C TYR A 141 1.43 18.66 -4.42
N SER A 142 1.39 19.67 -5.30
CA SER A 142 0.65 19.61 -6.58
C SER A 142 -0.82 19.19 -6.39
N SER A 143 -1.29 18.16 -7.12
CA SER A 143 -2.64 17.56 -6.96
C SER A 143 -2.76 16.58 -5.79
N GLY A 144 -1.71 16.42 -4.99
CA GLY A 144 -1.62 15.51 -3.87
C GLY A 144 -1.01 14.15 -4.25
N PHE A 145 -0.18 13.64 -3.35
CA PHE A 145 0.43 12.31 -3.42
C PHE A 145 0.37 11.62 -2.05
N GLU A 146 0.51 10.30 -2.06
CA GLU A 146 0.60 9.47 -0.87
C GLU A 146 1.68 8.40 -1.07
N LEU A 147 2.62 8.31 -0.13
CA LEU A 147 3.56 7.20 -0.02
C LEU A 147 2.84 6.03 0.67
N HIS A 148 2.66 4.94 -0.06
CA HIS A 148 1.92 3.76 0.38
C HIS A 148 2.79 2.78 1.18
N GLU A 149 2.13 1.82 1.85
CA GLU A 149 2.80 0.79 2.66
C GLU A 149 3.79 -0.06 1.88
N ASN A 150 3.58 -0.23 0.58
CA ASN A 150 4.47 -0.95 -0.32
C ASN A 150 5.69 -0.12 -0.78
N GLY A 151 5.83 1.12 -0.30
CA GLY A 151 6.94 2.01 -0.62
C GLY A 151 6.78 2.80 -1.92
N GLU A 152 5.67 2.65 -2.63
CA GLU A 152 5.40 3.42 -3.86
C GLU A 152 4.66 4.71 -3.55
N ILE A 153 4.96 5.76 -4.31
CA ILE A 153 4.20 7.01 -4.27
C ILE A 153 3.07 6.95 -5.28
N TRP A 154 1.84 7.11 -4.79
CA TRP A 154 0.62 7.13 -5.58
C TRP A 154 0.04 8.54 -5.65
N ALA A 155 -0.63 8.87 -6.75
CA ALA A 155 -1.42 10.09 -6.82
C ALA A 155 -2.56 10.03 -5.79
N ALA A 156 -2.75 11.12 -5.03
CA ALA A 156 -3.83 11.18 -4.06
C ALA A 156 -5.18 11.06 -4.76
N SER A 157 -6.05 10.22 -4.22
CA SER A 157 -7.44 10.20 -4.65
C SER A 157 -8.16 11.42 -4.10
N PRO A 158 -9.07 12.04 -4.88
CA PRO A 158 -9.95 13.07 -4.34
C PRO A 158 -10.72 12.53 -3.12
N PRO A 159 -10.98 13.33 -2.09
CA PRO A 159 -11.73 12.88 -0.91
C PRO A 159 -13.07 12.23 -1.29
N GLY A 160 -13.35 11.06 -0.73
CA GLY A 160 -14.54 10.26 -1.05
C GLY A 160 -14.44 9.43 -2.33
N LEU A 161 -13.31 9.50 -3.02
CA LEU A 161 -12.93 8.66 -4.16
C LEU A 161 -11.68 7.86 -3.82
N GLU A 162 -11.44 7.48 -2.58
CA GLU A 162 -10.37 6.54 -2.25
C GLU A 162 -10.67 5.16 -2.87
N PRO A 163 -9.68 4.42 -3.39
CA PRO A 163 -9.92 3.04 -3.82
C PRO A 163 -10.44 2.22 -2.62
N PRO A 164 -11.43 1.34 -2.81
CA PRO A 164 -11.92 0.51 -1.71
C PRO A 164 -10.79 -0.40 -1.21
N LYS A 165 -10.75 -0.62 0.12
CA LYS A 165 -9.89 -1.67 0.67
C LYS A 165 -10.41 -3.02 0.19
N VAL A 166 -9.68 -3.64 -0.74
CA VAL A 166 -10.03 -4.96 -1.26
C VAL A 166 -9.67 -6.02 -0.20
N PRO A 167 -10.59 -6.95 0.14
CA PRO A 167 -10.28 -8.00 1.10
C PRO A 167 -9.30 -9.02 0.51
N GLU A 168 -8.36 -9.47 1.33
CA GLU A 168 -7.46 -10.57 0.98
C GLU A 168 -8.25 -11.88 0.94
N THR A 169 -8.03 -12.67 -0.10
CA THR A 169 -8.76 -13.91 -0.35
C THR A 169 -8.05 -15.14 0.17
N GLY A 170 -6.75 -15.00 0.49
CA GLY A 170 -5.82 -16.08 0.78
C GLY A 170 -5.33 -16.80 -0.49
N ASP A 171 -5.81 -16.42 -1.67
CA ASP A 171 -5.26 -16.85 -2.96
C ASP A 171 -4.22 -15.82 -3.40
N ILE A 172 -2.96 -16.14 -3.19
CA ILE A 172 -1.82 -15.26 -3.48
C ILE A 172 -1.84 -14.76 -4.94
N VAL A 173 -2.30 -15.58 -5.89
CA VAL A 173 -2.32 -15.19 -7.31
C VAL A 173 -3.38 -14.13 -7.56
N ILE A 174 -4.56 -14.26 -6.95
CA ILE A 174 -5.63 -13.25 -7.08
C ILE A 174 -5.22 -11.99 -6.34
N ASP A 175 -4.76 -12.12 -5.10
CA ASP A 175 -4.41 -11.00 -4.23
C ASP A 175 -3.28 -10.16 -4.84
N GLU A 176 -2.19 -10.78 -5.32
CA GLU A 176 -1.09 -10.08 -6.00
C GLU A 176 -1.53 -9.41 -7.31
N ARG A 177 -2.39 -10.06 -8.11
CA ARG A 177 -2.88 -9.47 -9.36
C ARG A 177 -3.74 -8.23 -9.11
N VAL A 178 -4.59 -8.24 -8.08
CA VAL A 178 -5.36 -7.06 -7.71
C VAL A 178 -4.44 -5.93 -7.25
N GLN A 179 -3.50 -6.22 -6.35
CA GLN A 179 -2.56 -5.20 -5.86
C GLN A 179 -1.70 -4.63 -6.99
N SER A 180 -1.22 -5.48 -7.91
CA SER A 180 -0.46 -5.04 -9.07
C SER A 180 -1.27 -4.12 -9.99
N ALA A 181 -2.55 -4.42 -10.21
CA ALA A 181 -3.43 -3.56 -11.01
C ALA A 181 -3.66 -2.20 -10.33
N ILE A 182 -3.89 -2.17 -9.01
CA ILE A 182 -4.07 -0.93 -8.24
C ILE A 182 -2.79 -0.08 -8.29
N SER A 183 -1.64 -0.68 -7.94
CA SER A 183 -0.33 -0.02 -7.98
C SER A 183 -0.02 0.54 -9.37
N ARG A 184 -0.15 -0.27 -10.44
CA ARG A 184 0.10 0.16 -11.83
C ARG A 184 -0.73 1.38 -12.20
N TYR A 185 -1.97 1.44 -11.73
CA TYR A 185 -2.88 2.54 -12.02
C TYR A 185 -2.53 3.83 -11.26
N ALA A 186 -2.20 3.68 -9.97
CA ALA A 186 -2.08 4.79 -9.03
C ALA A 186 -0.67 5.37 -8.94
N ARG A 187 0.37 4.58 -9.26
CA ARG A 187 1.78 4.99 -9.15
C ARG A 187 2.11 6.26 -9.92
N PHE A 188 3.04 7.04 -9.37
CA PHE A 188 3.57 8.22 -10.03
C PHE A 188 4.11 7.89 -11.44
N GLY A 189 3.82 8.77 -12.40
CA GLY A 189 4.24 8.60 -13.79
C GLY A 189 3.47 7.55 -14.59
N ALA A 190 2.39 6.96 -14.05
CA ALA A 190 1.54 6.02 -14.79
C ALA A 190 1.01 6.65 -16.09
N THR A 191 1.37 6.03 -17.21
CA THR A 191 0.93 6.48 -18.53
C THR A 191 -0.54 6.11 -18.77
N PRO A 192 -1.23 6.73 -19.75
CA PRO A 192 -2.56 6.27 -20.15
C PRO A 192 -2.59 4.78 -20.53
N ASP A 193 -1.47 4.23 -21.00
CA ASP A 193 -1.37 2.81 -21.33
C ASP A 193 -1.25 1.92 -20.10
N ASP A 194 -0.44 2.31 -19.11
CA ASP A 194 -0.39 1.66 -17.80
C ASP A 194 -1.78 1.60 -17.17
N LYS A 195 -2.52 2.72 -17.24
CA LYS A 195 -3.90 2.80 -16.73
C LYS A 195 -4.84 1.85 -17.45
N ARG A 196 -4.79 1.77 -18.79
CA ARG A 196 -5.60 0.80 -19.56
C ARG A 196 -5.23 -0.65 -19.23
N HIS A 197 -3.94 -0.93 -19.04
CA HIS A 197 -3.47 -2.25 -18.65
C HIS A 197 -3.99 -2.67 -17.27
N ALA A 198 -3.92 -1.79 -16.28
CA ALA A 198 -4.50 -2.04 -14.96
C ALA A 198 -6.00 -2.33 -15.04
N ILE A 199 -6.76 -1.58 -15.85
CA ILE A 199 -8.19 -1.85 -16.04
C ILE A 199 -8.42 -3.22 -16.70
N ARG A 200 -7.59 -3.59 -17.69
CA ARG A 200 -7.66 -4.91 -18.35
C ARG A 200 -7.40 -6.03 -17.34
N ASP A 201 -6.40 -5.88 -16.49
CA ASP A 201 -6.09 -6.84 -15.43
C ASP A 201 -7.29 -7.03 -14.49
N LEU A 202 -7.95 -5.94 -14.07
CA LEU A 202 -9.17 -6.01 -13.25
C LEU A 202 -10.34 -6.69 -13.99
N ALA A 203 -10.50 -6.44 -15.29
CA ALA A 203 -11.52 -7.09 -16.10
C ALA A 203 -11.30 -8.61 -16.17
N ASP A 204 -10.05 -9.05 -16.33
CA ASP A 204 -9.68 -10.46 -16.40
C ASP A 204 -9.84 -11.16 -15.04
N ILE A 205 -9.51 -10.47 -13.94
CA ILE A 205 -9.80 -10.95 -12.58
C ILE A 205 -11.30 -11.11 -12.39
N LEU A 206 -12.10 -10.11 -12.80
CA LEU A 206 -13.56 -10.19 -12.66
C LEU A 206 -14.17 -11.34 -13.48
N GLU A 207 -13.66 -11.60 -14.69
CA GLU A 207 -14.07 -12.73 -15.52
C GLU A 207 -13.69 -14.08 -14.89
N GLN A 208 -12.51 -14.19 -14.28
CA GLN A 208 -12.10 -15.36 -13.52
C GLN A 208 -13.02 -15.59 -12.30
N LEU A 209 -13.30 -14.54 -11.52
CA LEU A 209 -14.18 -14.63 -10.36
C LEU A 209 -15.60 -15.04 -10.75
N ARG A 210 -16.11 -14.55 -11.88
CA ARG A 210 -17.39 -14.99 -12.43
C ARG A 210 -17.45 -16.51 -12.64
N ALA A 211 -16.37 -17.10 -13.16
CA ALA A 211 -16.32 -18.54 -13.38
C ALA A 211 -16.33 -19.33 -12.06
N THR A 212 -15.74 -18.76 -11.00
CA THR A 212 -15.60 -19.41 -9.69
C THR A 212 -16.85 -19.28 -8.80
N ILE A 213 -17.39 -18.08 -8.62
CA ILE A 213 -18.48 -17.80 -7.65
C ILE A 213 -19.80 -17.38 -8.31
N GLY A 214 -19.86 -17.37 -9.64
CA GLY A 214 -20.99 -16.82 -10.37
C GLY A 214 -21.06 -15.29 -10.32
N THR A 215 -22.03 -14.73 -11.01
CA THR A 215 -22.18 -13.26 -11.16
C THR A 215 -22.84 -12.69 -9.91
N GLN A 216 -22.13 -11.88 -9.13
CA GLN A 216 -22.75 -11.13 -8.02
C GLN A 216 -23.48 -9.87 -8.50
N LEU A 217 -23.24 -9.47 -9.75
CA LEU A 217 -23.94 -8.40 -10.44
C LEU A 217 -25.18 -8.93 -11.18
N PRO A 218 -26.24 -8.14 -11.33
CA PRO A 218 -27.30 -8.44 -12.29
C PRO A 218 -26.70 -8.61 -13.69
N SER A 219 -27.11 -9.65 -14.42
CA SER A 219 -26.53 -10.01 -15.73
C SER A 219 -26.45 -8.86 -16.73
N LYS A 220 -27.43 -7.94 -16.72
CA LYS A 220 -27.42 -6.73 -17.56
C LYS A 220 -26.38 -5.69 -17.14
N ALA A 221 -26.14 -5.54 -15.84
CA ALA A 221 -25.14 -4.61 -15.33
C ALA A 221 -23.73 -5.12 -15.67
N GLU A 222 -23.51 -6.42 -15.53
CA GLU A 222 -22.27 -7.06 -15.93
C GLU A 222 -22.01 -6.95 -17.43
N ALA A 223 -23.01 -7.27 -18.26
CA ALA A 223 -22.87 -7.13 -19.71
C ALA A 223 -22.44 -5.72 -20.12
N ARG A 224 -23.05 -4.69 -19.52
CA ARG A 224 -22.67 -3.28 -19.73
C ARG A 224 -21.25 -2.97 -19.31
N LEU A 225 -20.76 -3.58 -18.22
CA LEU A 225 -19.39 -3.37 -17.75
C LEU A 225 -18.37 -3.95 -18.74
N PHE A 226 -18.60 -5.15 -19.27
CA PHE A 226 -17.73 -5.73 -20.29
C PHE A 226 -17.87 -5.04 -21.65
N GLU A 227 -19.07 -4.54 -22.01
CA GLU A 227 -19.25 -3.66 -23.18
C GLU A 227 -18.35 -2.42 -23.06
N ILE A 228 -18.26 -1.79 -21.88
CA ILE A 228 -17.33 -0.66 -21.65
C ILE A 228 -15.88 -1.08 -21.91
N ALA A 229 -15.42 -2.22 -21.40
CA ALA A 229 -14.05 -2.67 -21.65
C ALA A 229 -13.76 -2.95 -23.13
N ASN A 230 -14.78 -3.40 -23.88
CA ASN A 230 -14.63 -3.72 -25.30
C ASN A 230 -14.69 -2.47 -26.18
N ASP A 231 -15.58 -1.52 -25.89
CA ASP A 231 -15.82 -0.36 -26.76
C ASP A 231 -14.81 0.77 -26.56
N PHE A 232 -14.25 0.90 -25.36
CA PHE A 232 -13.35 2.00 -24.96
C PHE A 232 -11.86 1.66 -25.06
N GLY A 233 -11.52 0.69 -25.92
CA GLY A 233 -10.12 0.37 -26.19
C GLY A 233 -9.35 -0.22 -25.00
N ILE A 234 -10.06 -0.84 -24.05
CA ILE A 234 -9.42 -1.44 -22.86
C ILE A 234 -8.95 -2.86 -23.19
N ARG A 235 -9.81 -3.74 -23.70
CA ARG A 235 -9.46 -5.15 -23.96
C ARG A 235 -8.82 -5.40 -25.33
N HIS A 236 -9.30 -4.68 -26.33
CA HIS A 236 -8.76 -4.72 -27.68
C HIS A 236 -8.38 -3.29 -28.08
N LEU A 237 -7.49 -3.12 -29.06
CA LEU A 237 -7.21 -1.84 -29.70
C LEU A 237 -7.46 -2.00 -31.20
N ASN A 238 -8.54 -1.42 -31.73
CA ASN A 238 -8.84 -1.40 -33.16
C ASN A 238 -9.43 -0.05 -33.59
N GLU A 239 -9.54 0.18 -34.91
CA GLU A 239 -9.99 1.46 -35.48
C GLU A 239 -11.44 1.85 -35.10
N SER A 240 -12.25 0.89 -34.66
CA SER A 240 -13.66 1.12 -34.31
C SER A 240 -13.89 1.53 -32.86
N GLN A 241 -12.85 1.49 -32.02
CA GLN A 241 -12.98 1.77 -30.60
C GLN A 241 -12.85 3.25 -30.26
N LYS A 242 -13.56 3.66 -29.22
CA LYS A 242 -13.56 5.03 -28.72
C LYS A 242 -12.32 5.21 -27.85
N THR A 243 -11.26 5.79 -28.40
CA THR A 243 -10.01 6.10 -27.67
C THR A 243 -9.81 7.59 -27.44
N ASP A 244 -10.59 8.44 -28.12
CA ASP A 244 -10.60 9.90 -27.95
C ASP A 244 -11.48 10.32 -26.77
N TYR A 245 -11.15 9.82 -25.57
CA TYR A 245 -11.76 10.24 -24.32
C TYR A 245 -10.74 10.94 -23.45
N LYS A 246 -11.23 11.84 -22.59
CA LYS A 246 -10.38 12.54 -21.64
C LYS A 246 -9.82 11.58 -20.58
N PRO A 247 -8.64 11.85 -19.99
CA PRO A 247 -8.01 10.96 -19.00
C PRO A 247 -8.91 10.58 -17.81
N GLU A 248 -9.80 11.47 -17.37
CA GLU A 248 -10.74 11.25 -16.26
C GLU A 248 -11.72 10.10 -16.54
N TRP A 249 -11.91 9.75 -17.81
CA TRP A 249 -12.70 8.59 -18.20
C TRP A 249 -12.08 7.28 -17.73
N LEU A 250 -10.74 7.17 -17.78
CA LEU A 250 -10.04 6.00 -17.25
C LEU A 250 -10.22 5.89 -15.74
N ASP A 251 -10.32 7.01 -15.02
CA ASP A 251 -10.52 7.00 -13.56
C ASP A 251 -11.90 6.42 -13.23
N TRP A 252 -12.93 6.82 -13.97
CA TRP A 252 -14.28 6.25 -13.82
C TRP A 252 -14.34 4.76 -14.18
N ILE A 253 -13.72 4.35 -15.30
CA ILE A 253 -13.70 2.93 -15.70
C ILE A 253 -12.96 2.09 -14.65
N PHE A 254 -11.75 2.51 -14.26
CA PHE A 254 -10.95 1.82 -13.26
C PHE A 254 -11.73 1.62 -11.96
N ARG A 255 -12.37 2.66 -11.45
CA ARG A 255 -13.20 2.58 -10.23
C ARG A 255 -14.38 1.63 -10.39
N SER A 256 -15.03 1.63 -11.55
CA SER A 256 -16.15 0.74 -11.84
C SER A 256 -15.71 -0.73 -11.80
N PHE A 257 -14.55 -1.05 -12.38
CA PHE A 257 -13.98 -2.40 -12.34
C PHE A 257 -13.48 -2.78 -10.95
N LEU A 258 -12.71 -1.90 -10.29
CA LEU A 258 -12.17 -2.15 -8.96
C LEU A 258 -13.28 -2.37 -7.93
N ASN A 259 -14.34 -1.56 -7.95
CA ASN A 259 -15.49 -1.74 -7.07
C ASN A 259 -16.22 -3.07 -7.36
N SER A 260 -16.30 -3.49 -8.62
CA SER A 260 -16.92 -4.76 -9.01
C SER A 260 -16.10 -5.96 -8.53
N VAL A 261 -14.77 -5.90 -8.69
CA VAL A 261 -13.84 -6.89 -8.15
C VAL A 261 -13.94 -6.95 -6.62
N ASN A 262 -13.88 -5.79 -5.95
CA ASN A 262 -14.00 -5.70 -4.49
C ASN A 262 -15.30 -6.35 -3.98
N MET A 263 -16.43 -6.05 -4.62
CA MET A 263 -17.71 -6.65 -4.27
C MET A 263 -17.67 -8.18 -4.43
N SER A 264 -17.18 -8.69 -5.56
CA SER A 264 -17.07 -10.13 -5.80
C SER A 264 -16.13 -10.82 -4.80
N LEU A 265 -15.00 -10.20 -4.46
CA LEU A 265 -14.05 -10.75 -3.49
C LEU A 265 -14.60 -10.73 -2.06
N THR A 266 -15.31 -9.67 -1.68
CA THR A 266 -16.01 -9.60 -0.39
C THR A 266 -17.00 -10.76 -0.26
N THR A 267 -17.79 -11.03 -1.30
CA THR A 267 -18.71 -12.17 -1.31
C THR A 267 -17.98 -13.51 -1.27
N LEU A 268 -16.86 -13.65 -1.99
CA LEU A 268 -16.04 -14.87 -1.94
C LEU A 268 -15.53 -15.14 -0.52
N VAL A 269 -14.92 -14.15 0.11
CA VAL A 269 -14.38 -14.27 1.48
C VAL A 269 -15.50 -14.61 2.46
N GLN A 270 -16.63 -13.91 2.40
CA GLN A 270 -17.80 -14.23 3.22
C GLN A 270 -18.30 -15.66 2.96
N SER A 271 -18.35 -16.12 1.70
CA SER A 271 -18.78 -17.49 1.40
C SER A 271 -17.86 -18.58 1.96
N LYS A 272 -16.55 -18.30 2.07
CA LYS A 272 -15.56 -19.18 2.71
C LYS A 272 -15.71 -19.17 4.24
N GLU A 273 -15.98 -18.02 4.83
CA GLU A 273 -16.26 -17.90 6.28
C GLU A 273 -17.57 -18.59 6.67
N TYR A 274 -18.59 -18.46 5.82
CA TYR A 274 -19.90 -19.09 5.97
C TYR A 274 -19.99 -20.48 5.34
N GLU A 275 -18.87 -21.13 5.01
CA GLU A 275 -18.90 -22.49 4.46
C GLU A 275 -19.62 -23.40 5.47
N VAL A 276 -20.87 -23.66 5.12
CA VAL A 276 -21.86 -24.28 5.98
C VAL A 276 -21.39 -25.69 6.30
N THR A 277 -21.00 -25.92 7.55
CA THR A 277 -20.88 -27.29 8.05
C THR A 277 -22.28 -27.89 8.08
N ARG A 278 -22.63 -28.69 7.07
CA ARG A 278 -23.82 -29.53 7.17
C ARG A 278 -23.50 -30.66 8.12
N CYS A 279 -24.25 -30.76 9.20
CA CYS A 279 -24.13 -31.92 10.08
C CYS A 279 -24.34 -33.21 9.24
N PRO A 280 -23.40 -34.16 9.23
CA PRO A 280 -23.54 -35.40 8.46
C PRO A 280 -24.77 -36.22 8.87
N ALA A 281 -25.18 -36.10 10.14
CA ALA A 281 -26.31 -36.84 10.70
C ALA A 281 -27.68 -36.24 10.33
N CYS A 282 -27.87 -34.92 10.47
CA CYS A 282 -29.19 -34.28 10.29
C CYS A 282 -29.28 -33.35 9.07
N ARG A 283 -28.19 -33.13 8.34
CA ARG A 283 -28.05 -32.23 7.17
C ARG A 283 -28.40 -30.76 7.41
N GLN A 284 -28.62 -30.35 8.67
CA GLN A 284 -28.83 -28.94 8.99
C GLN A 284 -27.54 -28.14 8.89
N VAL A 285 -27.72 -26.88 8.52
CA VAL A 285 -26.69 -25.86 8.29
C VAL A 285 -26.24 -25.32 9.65
N SER A 286 -24.97 -25.52 10.04
CA SER A 286 -24.35 -24.71 11.10
C SER A 286 -23.40 -23.69 10.46
N LEU A 287 -23.46 -22.45 10.94
CA LEU A 287 -22.49 -21.41 10.57
C LEU A 287 -21.23 -21.65 11.40
N ARG A 288 -20.04 -21.63 10.77
CA ARG A 288 -18.79 -21.62 11.53
C ARG A 288 -18.76 -20.33 12.37
N GLY A 289 -18.76 -20.48 13.70
CA GLY A 289 -18.89 -19.37 14.66
C GLY A 289 -19.69 -19.74 15.91
N ASP A 290 -20.54 -20.76 15.84
CA ASP A 290 -21.28 -21.31 17.00
C ASP A 290 -20.45 -22.32 17.81
N SER A 291 -19.12 -22.20 17.81
CA SER A 291 -18.28 -22.95 18.73
C SER A 291 -18.54 -22.42 20.14
N VAL A 292 -19.43 -23.09 20.87
CA VAL A 292 -19.51 -22.95 22.33
C VAL A 292 -18.19 -23.52 22.85
N VAL A 293 -17.23 -22.64 23.13
CA VAL A 293 -16.13 -23.02 24.02
C VAL A 293 -16.79 -23.26 25.36
N ASP A 294 -16.94 -24.52 25.74
CA ASP A 294 -17.42 -24.89 27.07
C ASP A 294 -16.33 -24.47 28.07
N VAL A 295 -16.49 -23.28 28.66
CA VAL A 295 -15.44 -22.61 29.46
C VAL A 295 -15.19 -23.32 30.81
N ASP A 296 -15.94 -24.39 31.12
CA ASP A 296 -15.96 -24.98 32.47
C ASP A 296 -15.30 -26.37 32.61
N LYS A 297 -14.44 -26.83 31.68
CA LYS A 297 -13.66 -28.07 31.88
C LYS A 297 -12.20 -27.99 31.40
N ASP A 298 -11.33 -27.72 32.38
CA ASP A 298 -9.86 -27.89 32.49
C ASP A 298 -9.04 -28.60 31.37
N GLY A 299 -7.89 -28.00 31.02
CA GLY A 299 -6.66 -28.71 30.62
C GLY A 299 -6.01 -28.32 29.28
N PRO A 300 -4.67 -28.49 29.12
CA PRO A 300 -3.89 -28.04 27.94
C PRO A 300 -4.09 -28.89 26.66
N TYR A 301 -5.21 -29.59 26.54
CA TYR A 301 -5.56 -30.42 25.38
C TYR A 301 -7.00 -30.14 24.93
N ALA A 302 -7.32 -28.87 24.65
CA ALA A 302 -8.55 -28.53 23.95
C ALA A 302 -8.40 -28.99 22.49
N THR A 303 -8.97 -30.15 22.16
CA THR A 303 -9.24 -30.53 20.77
C THR A 303 -10.51 -29.81 20.34
N ASP A 304 -10.44 -28.94 19.35
CA ASP A 304 -11.60 -28.26 18.78
C ASP A 304 -12.60 -29.29 18.25
N TYR A 305 -13.72 -29.49 18.97
CA TYR A 305 -14.82 -30.31 18.49
C TYR A 305 -15.98 -29.42 18.05
N THR A 306 -16.64 -29.79 16.95
CA THR A 306 -17.83 -29.07 16.47
C THR A 306 -19.08 -29.81 16.94
N LEU A 307 -19.91 -29.18 17.77
CA LEU A 307 -21.18 -29.74 18.26
C LEU A 307 -22.37 -29.19 17.44
N CYS A 308 -23.19 -30.09 16.89
CA CYS A 308 -24.47 -29.72 16.28
C CYS A 308 -25.54 -29.58 17.37
N THR A 309 -25.98 -28.35 17.65
CA THR A 309 -26.99 -28.04 18.69
C THR A 309 -28.37 -28.68 18.46
N ASN A 310 -28.69 -29.06 17.22
CA ASN A 310 -30.00 -29.63 16.88
C ASN A 310 -30.07 -31.16 17.01
N CYS A 311 -28.97 -31.89 16.79
CA CYS A 311 -28.98 -33.36 16.85
C CYS A 311 -27.90 -33.97 17.75
N GLY A 312 -27.06 -33.15 18.38
CA GLY A 312 -26.01 -33.59 19.29
C GLY A 312 -24.82 -34.28 18.63
N TRP A 313 -24.70 -34.22 17.30
CA TRP A 313 -23.55 -34.79 16.59
C TRP A 313 -22.27 -34.00 16.88
N THR A 314 -21.17 -34.70 17.14
CA THR A 314 -19.84 -34.12 17.40
C THR A 314 -18.82 -34.63 16.39
N SER A 315 -18.02 -33.74 15.80
CA SER A 315 -16.74 -34.12 15.16
C SER A 315 -15.58 -33.86 16.10
N LEU A 316 -14.64 -34.81 16.16
CA LEU A 316 -13.28 -34.58 16.63
C LEU A 316 -12.44 -33.94 15.53
#